data_AF-A0A1C6Q1N0-F1
#
_entry.id   AF-A0A1C6Q1N0-F1
#
_cell.length_a   1.000
_cell.length_b   1.000
_cell.length_c   1.000
_cell.angle_alpha   90.00
_cell.angle_beta   90.00
_cell.angle_gamma   90.00
#
_symmetry.space_group_name_H-M   'P 1'
#
loop_
_entity.id
_entity.type
_entity.pdbx_description
1 polymer ?
#
loop_
_entity_poly.entity_id
_entity_poly.type
_entity_poly.pdbx_seq_one_letter_code
_entity_poly.pdbx_strand_id
1 'polypeptide(L)'
;MHTEPITLDRERARVLWRDYRKHQHWSQPIDDEVSRTYHALAQGKVVIRALESMKVAGLDAGGLPRLALVRADAEHCWLQAESDGSAVFTMNQSALHAWRDSAYARQRINMPRGSFAFTQRKRACAIVPTVPLPLRPKRGLENYHILFEAEWMPVPPKDPMLLRRVGKADLWIVCAAWDLTEVEQAALAARIMSA
;
A
#
# COMPACT_ATOMS: atom_id res chain seq x y z
N MET A 1 -13.21 2.18 -3.33
CA MET A 1 -12.37 1.69 -2.21
C MET A 1 -12.60 2.38 -0.84
N HIS A 2 -12.83 1.61 0.25
CA HIS A 2 -12.87 2.12 1.64
C HIS A 2 -11.50 2.01 2.31
N THR A 3 -11.09 3.03 3.07
CA THR A 3 -9.80 3.09 3.78
C THR A 3 -9.99 3.56 5.21
N GLU A 4 -9.03 3.25 6.07
CA GLU A 4 -8.97 3.62 7.49
C GLU A 4 -8.15 4.91 7.69
N PRO A 5 -8.76 6.11 7.64
CA PRO A 5 -8.04 7.37 7.83
C PRO A 5 -7.63 7.59 9.28
N ILE A 6 -6.53 8.31 9.47
CA ILE A 6 -6.15 8.87 10.76
C ILE A 6 -6.75 10.27 10.86
N THR A 7 -7.72 10.43 11.74
CA THR A 7 -8.40 11.70 11.95
C THR A 7 -7.69 12.51 13.03
N LEU A 8 -7.15 13.66 12.66
CA LEU A 8 -6.62 14.67 13.58
C LEU A 8 -6.81 16.05 12.95
N ASP A 9 -7.32 16.99 13.74
CA ASP A 9 -7.45 18.37 13.29
C ASP A 9 -6.09 18.97 12.86
N ARG A 10 -6.11 19.79 11.80
CA ARG A 10 -4.91 20.36 11.19
C ARG A 10 -4.15 21.28 12.15
N GLU A 11 -4.84 22.12 12.90
CA GLU A 11 -4.19 23.03 13.85
C GLU A 11 -3.64 22.25 15.04
N ARG A 12 -4.38 21.24 15.52
CA ARG A 12 -3.86 20.34 16.55
C ARG A 12 -2.60 19.59 16.09
N ALA A 13 -2.60 19.07 14.86
CA ALA A 13 -1.44 18.41 14.27
C ALA A 13 -0.23 19.35 14.18
N ARG A 14 -0.45 20.63 13.84
CA ARG A 14 0.62 21.65 13.79
C ARG A 14 1.22 21.92 15.16
N VAL A 15 0.40 22.00 16.21
CA VAL A 15 0.87 22.17 17.60
C VAL A 15 1.73 20.98 18.02
N LEU A 16 1.21 19.76 17.85
CA LEU A 16 1.91 18.53 18.22
C LEU A 16 3.24 18.37 17.47
N TRP A 17 3.26 18.69 16.17
CA TRP A 17 4.49 18.69 15.39
C TRP A 17 5.55 19.66 15.93
N ARG A 18 5.15 20.87 16.34
CA ARG A 18 6.08 21.84 16.95
C ARG A 18 6.63 21.33 18.28
N ASP A 19 5.81 20.68 19.09
CA ASP A 19 6.23 20.14 20.38
C ASP A 19 7.21 18.96 20.22
N TYR A 20 6.98 18.09 19.23
CA TYR A 20 7.94 17.04 18.85
C TYR A 20 9.28 17.64 18.41
N ARG A 21 9.27 18.74 17.64
CA ARG A 21 10.51 19.39 17.20
C ARG A 21 11.34 19.98 18.34
N LYS A 22 10.71 20.46 19.43
CA LYS A 22 11.44 21.00 20.60
C LYS A 22 12.30 19.93 21.29
N HIS A 23 11.82 18.69 21.29
CA HIS A 23 12.46 17.56 21.97
C HIS A 23 13.21 16.62 21.01
N GLN A 24 13.52 17.07 19.79
CA GLN A 24 14.13 16.24 18.75
C GLN A 24 15.46 15.60 19.19
N HIS A 25 16.19 16.23 20.10
CA HIS A 25 17.47 15.70 20.62
C HIS A 25 17.32 14.42 21.47
N TRP A 26 16.11 14.12 21.98
CA TRP A 26 15.79 12.87 22.68
C TRP A 26 14.98 11.89 21.83
N SER A 27 14.79 12.20 20.54
CA SER A 27 13.90 11.42 19.68
C SER A 27 14.44 10.02 19.39
N GLN A 28 13.55 9.05 19.40
CA GLN A 28 13.79 7.70 18.91
C GLN A 28 13.29 7.57 17.47
N PRO A 29 13.68 6.51 16.72
CA PRO A 29 13.22 6.32 15.35
C PRO A 29 11.69 6.33 15.18
N ILE A 30 10.93 5.89 16.19
CA ILE A 30 9.47 5.94 16.17
C ILE A 30 8.94 7.38 16.27
N ASP A 31 9.61 8.25 17.03
CA ASP A 31 9.21 9.65 17.18
C ASP A 31 9.38 10.42 15.87
N ASP A 32 10.36 10.05 15.06
CA ASP A 32 10.52 10.59 13.70
C ASP A 32 9.34 10.23 12.80
N GLU A 33 8.80 9.02 12.91
CA GLU A 33 7.62 8.58 12.15
C GLU A 33 6.37 9.34 12.58
N VAL A 34 6.18 9.49 13.89
CA VAL A 34 5.09 10.28 14.48
C VAL A 34 5.19 11.74 14.08
N SER A 35 6.37 12.35 14.19
CA SER A 35 6.62 13.74 13.82
C SER A 35 6.36 14.00 12.33
N ARG A 36 6.80 13.10 11.44
CA ARG A 36 6.51 13.18 10.00
C ARG A 36 5.02 13.05 9.69
N THR A 37 4.31 12.22 10.46
CA THR A 37 2.86 12.05 10.33
C THR A 37 2.11 13.31 10.75
N TYR A 38 2.44 13.90 11.91
CA TYR A 38 1.87 15.19 12.32
C TYR A 38 2.18 16.30 11.32
N HIS A 39 3.39 16.33 10.78
CA HIS A 39 3.75 17.28 9.74
C HIS A 39 2.89 17.11 8.49
N ALA A 40 2.62 15.87 8.05
CA ALA A 40 1.74 15.61 6.91
C ALA A 40 0.29 16.06 7.18
N LEU A 41 -0.25 15.73 8.35
CA LEU A 41 -1.60 16.14 8.79
C LEU A 41 -1.72 17.66 8.91
N ALA A 42 -0.69 18.34 9.45
CA ALA A 42 -0.63 19.80 9.53
C ALA A 42 -0.58 20.48 8.15
N GLN A 43 -0.10 19.77 7.12
CA GLN A 43 -0.15 20.20 5.72
C GLN A 43 -1.52 19.95 5.06
N GLY A 44 -2.47 19.34 5.77
CA GLY A 44 -3.78 18.96 5.24
C GLY A 44 -3.74 17.70 4.37
N LYS A 45 -2.67 16.90 4.47
CA LYS A 45 -2.58 15.63 3.73
C LYS A 45 -3.38 14.55 4.45
N VAL A 46 -3.95 13.65 3.66
CA VAL A 46 -4.62 12.45 4.18
C VAL A 46 -3.57 11.41 4.54
N VAL A 47 -3.68 10.87 5.76
CA VAL A 47 -2.87 9.74 6.23
C VAL A 47 -3.82 8.58 6.55
N ILE A 48 -3.48 7.39 6.08
CA ILE A 48 -4.27 6.17 6.29
C ILE A 48 -3.43 5.06 6.93
N ARG A 49 -4.13 4.10 7.54
CA ARG A 49 -3.59 2.80 7.95
C ARG A 49 -3.87 1.79 6.83
N ALA A 50 -2.92 1.62 5.91
CA ALA A 50 -3.16 0.85 4.69
C ALA A 50 -3.29 -0.65 4.98
N LEU A 51 -2.46 -1.21 5.86
CA LEU A 51 -2.56 -2.61 6.24
C LEU A 51 -3.86 -2.88 7.00
N GLU A 52 -4.25 -1.98 7.90
CA GLU A 52 -5.54 -2.08 8.57
C GLU A 52 -6.72 -1.99 7.59
N SER A 53 -6.65 -1.08 6.61
CA SER A 53 -7.65 -0.99 5.54
C SER A 53 -7.79 -2.32 4.78
N MET A 54 -6.67 -3.00 4.48
CA MET A 54 -6.70 -4.31 3.83
C MET A 54 -7.37 -5.38 4.71
N LYS A 55 -7.11 -5.39 6.02
CA LYS A 55 -7.77 -6.33 6.94
C LYS A 55 -9.27 -6.10 7.03
N VAL A 56 -9.68 -4.84 7.19
CA VAL A 56 -11.10 -4.45 7.30
C VAL A 56 -11.86 -4.77 6.02
N ALA A 57 -11.25 -4.53 4.86
CA ALA A 57 -11.84 -4.92 3.58
C ALA A 57 -12.04 -6.44 3.46
N GLY A 58 -11.21 -7.24 4.14
CA GLY A 58 -11.37 -8.67 4.27
C GLY A 58 -11.13 -9.43 2.97
N LEU A 59 -11.84 -10.54 2.82
CA LEU A 59 -11.71 -11.45 1.67
C LEU A 59 -12.88 -11.28 0.68
N ASP A 60 -12.61 -11.58 -0.58
CA ASP A 60 -13.59 -11.70 -1.66
C ASP A 60 -14.30 -13.07 -1.62
N ALA A 61 -15.16 -13.33 -2.61
CA ALA A 61 -15.87 -14.61 -2.74
C ALA A 61 -14.93 -15.81 -3.03
N GLY A 62 -13.76 -15.55 -3.63
CA GLY A 62 -12.70 -16.54 -3.84
C GLY A 62 -11.85 -16.81 -2.59
N GLY A 63 -12.11 -16.07 -1.50
CA GLY A 63 -11.34 -16.11 -0.27
C GLY A 63 -9.92 -15.56 -0.45
N LEU A 64 -9.74 -14.56 -1.32
CA LEU A 64 -8.52 -13.78 -1.51
C LEU A 64 -8.73 -12.34 -1.00
N PRO A 65 -7.70 -11.61 -0.56
CA PRO A 65 -7.85 -10.25 -0.05
C PRO A 65 -8.47 -9.30 -1.08
N ARG A 66 -9.47 -8.51 -0.68
CA ARG A 66 -10.11 -7.54 -1.60
C ARG A 66 -9.18 -6.41 -2.02
N LEU A 67 -8.23 -6.07 -1.16
CA LEU A 67 -7.26 -5.02 -1.40
C LEU A 67 -5.86 -5.62 -1.49
N ALA A 68 -5.03 -5.03 -2.35
CA ALA A 68 -3.61 -5.34 -2.45
C ALA A 68 -2.78 -4.06 -2.34
N LEU A 69 -1.57 -4.22 -1.81
CA LEU A 69 -0.59 -3.14 -1.66
C LEU A 69 0.76 -3.63 -2.17
N VAL A 70 1.35 -2.89 -3.11
CA VAL A 70 2.67 -3.20 -3.68
C VAL A 70 3.36 -1.92 -4.12
N ARG A 71 4.66 -1.98 -4.42
CA ARG A 71 5.39 -0.82 -4.96
C ARG A 71 4.76 -0.30 -6.26
N ALA A 72 4.81 1.01 -6.46
CA ALA A 72 4.12 1.68 -7.56
C ALA A 72 4.77 1.48 -8.94
N ASP A 73 6.00 0.96 -8.98
CA ASP A 73 6.70 0.57 -10.21
C ASP A 73 6.54 -0.92 -10.54
N ALA A 74 5.75 -1.66 -9.76
CA ALA A 74 5.45 -3.05 -10.05
C ALA A 74 4.48 -3.19 -11.23
N GLU A 75 4.65 -4.24 -12.02
CA GLU A 75 3.67 -4.64 -13.05
C GLU A 75 2.61 -5.57 -12.48
N HIS A 76 3.02 -6.41 -11.53
CA HIS A 76 2.20 -7.44 -10.91
C HIS A 76 2.30 -7.39 -9.39
N CYS A 77 1.23 -7.80 -8.72
CA CYS A 77 1.17 -8.02 -7.29
C CYS A 77 0.95 -9.50 -7.03
N TRP A 78 1.99 -10.17 -6.55
CA TRP A 78 1.94 -11.57 -6.16
C TRP A 78 1.56 -11.70 -4.70
N LEU A 79 0.56 -12.52 -4.42
CA LEU A 79 0.13 -12.91 -3.08
C LEU A 79 0.64 -14.30 -2.74
N GLN A 80 1.18 -14.45 -1.54
CA GLN A 80 1.30 -15.73 -0.84
C GLN A 80 0.54 -15.64 0.49
N ALA A 81 -0.51 -16.42 0.62
CA ALA A 81 -1.32 -16.54 1.82
C ALA A 81 -1.01 -17.85 2.55
N GLU A 82 -0.87 -17.76 3.87
CA GLU A 82 -0.64 -18.91 4.75
C GLU A 82 -1.91 -19.26 5.53
N SER A 83 -2.04 -20.52 5.95
CA SER A 83 -3.21 -20.99 6.71
C SER A 83 -3.34 -20.38 8.11
N ASP A 84 -2.30 -19.69 8.61
CA ASP A 84 -2.33 -18.95 9.88
C ASP A 84 -2.89 -17.51 9.73
N GLY A 85 -3.39 -17.17 8.54
CA GLY A 85 -3.96 -15.86 8.23
C GLY A 85 -2.94 -14.78 7.89
N SER A 86 -1.64 -15.10 7.88
CA SER A 86 -0.62 -14.18 7.37
C SER A 86 -0.59 -14.17 5.83
N ALA A 87 -0.11 -13.08 5.27
CA ALA A 87 0.05 -12.92 3.83
C ALA A 87 1.28 -12.09 3.49
N VAL A 88 1.86 -12.35 2.33
CA VAL A 88 2.94 -11.54 1.76
C VAL A 88 2.51 -11.07 0.37
N PHE A 89 2.60 -9.77 0.13
CA PHE A 89 2.43 -9.16 -1.18
C PHE A 89 3.77 -8.71 -1.72
N THR A 90 4.08 -9.01 -2.97
CA THR A 90 5.38 -8.66 -3.58
C THR A 90 5.27 -8.43 -5.08
N MET A 91 6.22 -7.69 -5.64
CA MET A 91 6.26 -7.40 -7.07
C MET A 91 6.79 -8.55 -7.94
N ASN A 92 7.45 -9.55 -7.34
CA ASN A 92 8.08 -10.64 -8.06
C ASN A 92 7.79 -12.00 -7.39
N GLN A 93 7.32 -12.97 -8.17
CA GLN A 93 7.07 -14.34 -7.71
C GLN A 93 8.32 -14.98 -7.08
N SER A 94 9.52 -14.75 -7.65
CA SER A 94 10.79 -15.26 -7.12
C SER A 94 11.12 -14.69 -5.74
N ALA A 95 10.66 -13.47 -5.44
CA ALA A 95 10.82 -12.88 -4.12
C ALA A 95 9.99 -13.58 -3.04
N LEU A 96 9.01 -14.44 -3.40
CA LEU A 96 8.32 -15.30 -2.42
C LEU A 96 9.23 -16.40 -1.85
N HIS A 97 10.19 -16.87 -2.64
CA HIS A 97 11.08 -17.97 -2.26
C HIS A 97 12.37 -17.51 -1.56
N ALA A 98 12.77 -16.25 -1.77
CA ALA A 98 14.03 -15.69 -1.26
C ALA A 98 13.92 -15.14 0.19
N TRP A 99 13.37 -15.90 1.14
CA TRP A 99 13.05 -15.42 2.50
C TRP A 99 14.21 -14.77 3.26
N ARG A 100 15.47 -15.11 2.93
CA ARG A 100 16.68 -14.64 3.63
C ARG A 100 17.31 -13.37 3.07
N ASP A 101 16.89 -12.91 1.89
CA ASP A 101 17.58 -11.81 1.24
C ASP A 101 16.97 -10.46 1.62
N SER A 102 17.71 -9.72 2.45
CA SER A 102 17.36 -8.38 2.93
C SER A 102 17.12 -7.38 1.80
N ALA A 103 17.67 -7.62 0.59
CA ALA A 103 17.45 -6.79 -0.58
C ALA A 103 15.96 -6.69 -0.97
N TYR A 104 15.17 -7.75 -0.71
CA TYR A 104 13.74 -7.80 -1.04
C TYR A 104 12.84 -7.31 0.10
N ALA A 105 13.37 -7.03 1.30
CA ALA A 105 12.55 -6.62 2.43
C ALA A 105 11.76 -5.32 2.16
N ARG A 106 12.29 -4.44 1.29
CA ARG A 106 11.61 -3.21 0.86
C ARG A 106 10.54 -3.42 -0.21
N GLN A 107 10.54 -4.60 -0.86
CA GLN A 107 9.62 -4.96 -1.94
C GLN A 107 8.46 -5.84 -1.45
N ARG A 108 8.46 -6.20 -0.17
CA ARG A 108 7.45 -7.06 0.45
C ARG A 108 6.57 -6.24 1.39
N ILE A 109 5.27 -6.44 1.27
CA ILE A 109 4.30 -6.03 2.27
C ILE A 109 3.88 -7.29 3.03
N ASN A 110 4.25 -7.34 4.31
CA ASN A 110 3.94 -8.47 5.18
C ASN A 110 2.70 -8.13 6.01
N MET A 111 1.70 -9.00 5.95
CA MET A 111 0.54 -8.98 6.82
C MET A 111 0.78 -9.96 7.97
N PRO A 112 0.59 -9.53 9.23
CA PRO A 112 0.84 -10.39 10.38
C PRO A 112 -0.12 -11.59 10.42
N ARG A 113 0.21 -12.60 11.23
CA ARG A 113 -0.68 -13.74 11.51
C ARG A 113 -2.06 -13.26 11.98
N GLY A 114 -3.11 -13.96 11.56
CA GLY A 114 -4.48 -13.59 11.87
C GLY A 114 -4.99 -12.34 11.15
N SER A 115 -4.25 -11.79 10.16
CA SER A 115 -4.76 -10.67 9.36
C SER A 115 -5.98 -11.05 8.53
N PHE A 116 -6.04 -12.30 8.06
CA PHE A 116 -7.12 -12.82 7.24
C PHE A 116 -7.54 -14.22 7.70
N ALA A 117 -8.81 -14.58 7.45
CA ALA A 117 -9.34 -15.91 7.75
C ALA A 117 -9.12 -16.88 6.58
N PHE A 118 -7.86 -17.13 6.20
CA PHE A 118 -7.55 -18.11 5.14
C PHE A 118 -7.83 -19.54 5.62
N THR A 119 -8.56 -20.32 4.82
CA THR A 119 -8.82 -21.74 5.10
C THR A 119 -7.68 -22.67 4.68
N GLN A 120 -6.85 -22.22 3.73
CA GLN A 120 -5.72 -22.96 3.18
C GLN A 120 -4.70 -22.01 2.59
N ARG A 121 -3.51 -22.52 2.30
CA ARG A 121 -2.49 -21.78 1.55
C ARG A 121 -3.01 -21.40 0.16
N LYS A 122 -2.81 -20.15 -0.23
CA LYS A 122 -3.20 -19.65 -1.56
C LYS A 122 -2.08 -18.84 -2.18
N ARG A 123 -2.05 -18.86 -3.51
CA ARG A 123 -1.22 -17.98 -4.32
C ARG A 123 -2.10 -17.34 -5.37
N ALA A 124 -1.91 -16.05 -5.59
CA ALA A 124 -2.65 -15.30 -6.60
C ALA A 124 -1.76 -14.20 -7.17
N CYS A 125 -2.15 -13.70 -8.34
CA CYS A 125 -1.50 -12.57 -9.00
C CYS A 125 -2.59 -11.58 -9.41
N ALA A 126 -2.36 -10.31 -9.12
CA ALA A 126 -3.19 -9.21 -9.59
C ALA A 126 -2.33 -8.24 -10.40
N ILE A 127 -2.94 -7.57 -11.37
CA ILE A 127 -2.25 -6.54 -12.16
C ILE A 127 -2.21 -5.25 -11.37
N VAL A 128 -1.06 -4.59 -11.41
CA VAL A 128 -0.89 -3.31 -10.74
C VAL A 128 -1.32 -2.19 -11.69
N PRO A 129 -2.24 -1.31 -11.27
CA PRO A 129 -2.65 -0.22 -12.13
C PRO A 129 -1.49 0.75 -12.37
N THR A 130 -1.33 1.17 -13.63
CA THR A 130 -0.28 2.13 -13.98
C THR A 130 -0.63 3.50 -13.44
N VAL A 131 0.34 4.18 -12.80
CA VAL A 131 0.16 5.56 -12.35
C VAL A 131 0.08 6.52 -13.56
N PRO A 132 -1.03 7.28 -13.71
CA PRO A 132 -1.18 8.25 -14.79
C PRO A 132 -0.06 9.28 -14.79
N LEU A 133 0.39 9.69 -15.99
CA LEU A 133 1.52 10.61 -16.16
C LEU A 133 1.38 11.90 -15.31
N PRO A 134 0.22 12.57 -15.23
CA PRO A 134 0.06 13.78 -14.42
C PRO A 134 0.20 13.56 -12.91
N LEU A 135 0.00 12.32 -12.44
CA LEU A 135 0.05 11.95 -11.02
C LEU A 135 1.42 11.36 -10.61
N ARG A 136 2.35 11.23 -11.57
CA ARG A 136 3.66 10.65 -11.27
C ARG A 136 4.51 11.61 -10.43
N PRO A 137 5.10 11.13 -9.33
CA PRO A 137 5.97 11.94 -8.49
C PRO A 137 7.31 12.20 -9.17
N LYS A 138 7.90 13.36 -8.90
CA LYS A 138 9.21 13.76 -9.47
C LYS A 138 10.39 12.87 -9.06
N ARG A 139 10.29 12.15 -7.94
CA ARG A 139 11.40 11.39 -7.30
C ARG A 139 11.32 9.89 -7.56
N GLY A 140 10.72 9.46 -8.67
CA GLY A 140 10.58 8.05 -9.03
C GLY A 140 9.46 7.33 -8.28
N LEU A 141 8.93 6.27 -8.90
CA LEU A 141 7.81 5.46 -8.40
C LEU A 141 8.24 4.41 -7.37
N GLU A 142 9.53 4.03 -7.36
CA GLU A 142 10.13 3.07 -6.43
C GLU A 142 10.00 3.49 -4.95
N ASN A 143 9.73 4.77 -4.69
CA ASN A 143 9.53 5.35 -3.37
C ASN A 143 8.05 5.35 -2.92
N TYR A 144 7.16 4.81 -3.73
CA TYR A 144 5.72 4.83 -3.55
C TYR A 144 5.13 3.43 -3.68
N HIS A 145 3.91 3.28 -3.19
CA HIS A 145 3.13 2.05 -3.26
C HIS A 145 1.76 2.36 -3.82
N ILE A 146 1.09 1.35 -4.38
CA ILE A 146 -0.27 1.47 -4.87
C ILE A 146 -1.14 0.55 -4.03
N LEU A 147 -2.13 1.13 -3.37
CA LEU A 147 -3.25 0.42 -2.76
C LEU A 147 -4.39 0.39 -3.77
N PHE A 148 -4.94 -0.78 -4.06
CA PHE A 148 -5.97 -0.93 -5.08
C PHE A 148 -6.89 -2.11 -4.77
N GLU A 149 -8.08 -2.09 -5.37
CA GLU A 149 -9.00 -3.24 -5.35
C GLU A 149 -8.41 -4.35 -6.22
N ALA A 150 -8.05 -5.45 -5.57
CA ALA A 150 -7.32 -6.54 -6.18
C ALA A 150 -8.29 -7.47 -6.92
N GLU A 151 -8.39 -7.26 -8.22
CA GLU A 151 -8.97 -8.26 -9.11
C GLU A 151 -7.90 -9.34 -9.35
N TRP A 152 -8.08 -10.51 -8.73
CA TRP A 152 -7.17 -11.66 -8.86
C TRP A 152 -7.36 -12.45 -10.16
N MET A 153 -8.05 -11.82 -11.10
CA MET A 153 -8.25 -12.22 -12.49
C MET A 153 -7.62 -11.12 -13.38
N PRO A 154 -7.32 -11.40 -14.66
CA PRO A 154 -6.71 -10.42 -15.57
C PRO A 154 -7.71 -9.33 -16.00
N VAL A 155 -8.20 -8.54 -15.03
CA VAL A 155 -9.11 -7.42 -15.21
C VAL A 155 -8.43 -6.18 -14.63
N PRO A 156 -8.53 -5.02 -15.29
CA PRO A 156 -8.01 -3.77 -14.75
C PRO A 156 -8.66 -3.46 -13.38
N PRO A 157 -7.86 -3.13 -12.36
CA PRO A 157 -8.37 -2.85 -11.02
C PRO A 157 -9.09 -1.50 -10.94
N LYS A 158 -9.82 -1.25 -9.84
CA LYS A 158 -10.59 -0.01 -9.62
C LYS A 158 -10.00 0.85 -8.50
N ASP A 159 -10.28 2.15 -8.57
CA ASP A 159 -9.97 3.20 -7.58
C ASP A 159 -8.56 3.16 -6.92
N PRO A 160 -7.46 3.03 -7.68
CA PRO A 160 -6.13 2.99 -7.10
C PRO A 160 -5.72 4.28 -6.37
N MET A 161 -4.95 4.09 -5.29
CA MET A 161 -4.34 5.17 -4.52
C MET A 161 -2.82 5.03 -4.52
N LEU A 162 -2.13 6.12 -4.87
CA LEU A 162 -0.68 6.24 -4.73
C LEU A 162 -0.36 6.64 -3.30
N LEU A 163 0.38 5.79 -2.60
CA LEU A 163 0.73 5.95 -1.20
C LEU A 163 2.23 6.16 -1.02
N ARG A 164 2.58 6.94 -0.01
CA ARG A 164 3.95 7.06 0.48
C ARG A 164 4.02 6.64 1.95
N ARG A 165 4.86 5.64 2.23
CA ARG A 165 5.04 5.13 3.59
C ARG A 165 5.76 6.15 4.47
N VAL A 166 5.30 6.27 5.72
CA VAL A 166 5.94 7.06 6.78
C VAL A 166 6.63 6.10 7.74
N GLY A 167 7.87 5.74 7.43
CA GLY A 167 8.68 4.87 8.28
C GLY A 167 8.28 3.39 8.23
N LYS A 168 8.31 2.72 9.39
CA LYS A 168 8.04 1.28 9.56
C LYS A 168 6.61 1.01 10.04
N ALA A 169 5.96 1.94 10.73
CA ALA A 169 4.57 1.80 11.15
C ALA A 169 3.60 1.71 9.94
N ASP A 170 2.36 1.32 10.20
CA ASP A 170 1.26 1.34 9.21
C ASP A 170 0.71 2.76 9.03
N LEU A 171 1.58 3.66 8.54
CA LEU A 171 1.29 5.06 8.33
C LEU A 171 1.62 5.42 6.88
N TRP A 172 0.60 5.82 6.12
CA TRP A 172 0.72 6.04 4.68
C TRP A 172 0.08 7.36 4.28
N ILE A 173 0.84 8.21 3.61
CA ILE A 173 0.33 9.46 3.04
C ILE A 173 -0.30 9.15 1.68
N VAL A 174 -1.57 9.52 1.50
CA VAL A 174 -2.22 9.48 0.20
C VAL A 174 -1.66 10.62 -0.65
N CYS A 175 -0.96 10.26 -1.73
CA CYS A 175 -0.31 11.21 -2.64
C CYS A 175 -1.19 11.54 -3.84
N ALA A 176 -1.95 10.56 -4.32
CA ALA A 176 -2.95 10.71 -5.37
C ALA A 176 -3.96 9.56 -5.27
N ALA A 177 -5.17 9.79 -5.78
CA ALA A 177 -6.16 8.77 -6.08
C ALA A 177 -6.66 9.04 -7.51
N TRP A 178 -6.97 8.00 -8.27
CA TRP A 178 -7.51 8.17 -9.60
C TRP A 178 -8.48 7.05 -9.94
N ASP A 179 -9.42 7.40 -10.80
CA ASP A 179 -10.28 6.43 -11.46
C ASP A 179 -9.67 6.14 -12.82
N LEU A 180 -9.50 4.86 -13.14
CA LEU A 180 -9.04 4.49 -14.48
C LEU A 180 -10.17 4.72 -15.47
N THR A 181 -9.91 5.56 -16.47
CA THR A 181 -10.83 5.75 -17.61
C THR A 181 -10.97 4.45 -18.40
N GLU A 182 -12.04 4.29 -19.17
CA GLU A 182 -12.24 3.11 -20.03
C GLU A 182 -11.06 2.91 -21.00
N VAL A 183 -10.45 3.99 -21.49
CA VAL A 183 -9.26 3.96 -22.35
C VAL A 183 -8.05 3.38 -21.63
N GLU A 184 -7.81 3.82 -20.39
CA GLU A 184 -6.70 3.32 -19.57
C GLU A 184 -6.92 1.85 -19.16
N GLN A 185 -8.16 1.48 -18.84
CA GLN A 185 -8.53 0.10 -18.57
C GLN A 185 -8.30 -0.79 -19.80
N ALA A 186 -8.73 -0.35 -20.99
CA ALA A 186 -8.53 -1.09 -22.23
C ALA A 186 -7.03 -1.23 -22.58
N ALA A 187 -6.25 -0.17 -22.40
CA ALA A 187 -4.80 -0.21 -22.61
C ALA A 187 -4.10 -1.18 -21.64
N LEU A 188 -4.51 -1.19 -20.37
CA LEU A 188 -4.02 -2.15 -19.38
C LEU A 188 -4.42 -3.58 -19.76
N ALA A 189 -5.68 -3.81 -20.17
CA ALA A 189 -6.17 -5.13 -20.56
C ALA A 189 -5.43 -5.70 -21.80
N ALA A 190 -5.17 -4.86 -22.81
CA ALA A 190 -4.43 -5.27 -24.00
C ALA A 190 -3.01 -5.75 -23.67
N ARG A 191 -2.36 -5.10 -22.69
CA ARG A 191 -1.03 -5.51 -22.22
C ARG A 191 -1.02 -6.92 -21.63
N ILE A 192 -2.13 -7.34 -21.02
CA ILE A 192 -2.31 -8.71 -20.46
C ILE A 192 -2.35 -9.74 -21.58
N MET A 193 -3.09 -9.47 -22.67
CA MET A 193 -3.25 -10.43 -23.77
C MET A 193 -1.96 -10.63 -24.58
N SER A 194 -1.02 -9.69 -24.50
CA SER A 194 0.27 -9.75 -25.19
C SER A 194 1.43 -10.33 -24.37
N ALA A 195 1.22 -10.67 -23.09
CA ALA A 195 2.22 -11.20 -22.18
C ALA A 195 2.00 -12.70 -21.92
#